data_AF-A0AAW6BCD3-F1
#
_entry.id   AF-A0AAW6BCD3-F1
#
_cell.length_a   1.000
_cell.length_b   1.000
_cell.length_c   1.000
_cell.angle_alpha   90.00
_cell.angle_beta   90.00
_cell.angle_gamma   90.00
#
_symmetry.space_group_name_H-M   'P 1'
#
loop_
_entity.id
_entity.type
_entity.pdbx_description
1 polymer ?
#
loop_
_entity_poly.entity_id
_entity_poly.type
_entity_poly.pdbx_seq_one_letter_code
_entity_poly.pdbx_strand_id
1 'polypeptide(L)' 'MKYELTEQSVQFTFGNKRYKSGLKNKTYANVDKDASADALIVVGQAIAGLQDDSLDDTILIQRRRVVESAE' A
#
# COMPACT_ATOMS: atom_id res chain seq x y z
N MET A 1 -13.43 9.84 21.59
CA MET A 1 -12.40 10.05 20.54
C MET A 1 -12.91 9.46 19.24
N LYS A 2 -13.09 10.28 18.21
CA LYS A 2 -13.45 9.82 16.86
C LYS A 2 -12.19 9.87 15.99
N TYR A 3 -12.09 8.96 15.02
CA TYR A 3 -11.02 8.96 14.02
C TYR A 3 -11.62 9.20 12.65
N GLU A 4 -11.05 10.13 11.89
CA GLU A 4 -11.44 10.41 10.51
C GLU A 4 -10.32 9.95 9.57
N LEU A 5 -10.63 9.08 8.60
CA LEU A 5 -9.67 8.64 7.58
C LEU A 5 -9.38 9.78 6.60
N THR A 6 -8.18 10.36 6.67
CA THR A 6 -7.80 11.50 5.83
C THR A 6 -7.11 11.05 4.55
N GLU A 7 -6.20 10.09 4.64
CA GLU A 7 -5.36 9.64 3.52
C GLU A 7 -5.15 8.12 3.58
N GLN A 8 -5.08 7.50 2.40
CA GLN A 8 -4.75 6.10 2.23
C GLN A 8 -3.65 5.95 1.17
N SER A 9 -2.69 5.08 1.47
CA SER A 9 -1.58 4.73 0.57
C SER A 9 -1.28 3.23 0.71
N VAL A 10 -0.63 2.65 -0.29
CA VAL A 10 -0.19 1.26 -0.26
C VAL A 10 1.31 1.20 -0.50
N GLN A 11 2.02 0.41 0.29
CA GLN A 11 3.41 0.08 0.05
C GLN A 11 3.49 -1.36 -0.48
N PHE A 12 4.13 -1.53 -1.62
CA PHE A 12 4.48 -2.83 -2.17
C PHE A 12 5.97 -3.08 -1.96
N THR A 13 6.31 -4.33 -1.65
CA THR A 13 7.68 -4.82 -1.66
C THR A 13 7.84 -5.78 -2.83
N PHE A 14 8.72 -5.43 -3.76
CA PHE A 14 9.03 -6.22 -4.94
C PHE A 14 10.33 -6.99 -4.75
N GLY A 15 10.31 -8.30 -4.98
CA GLY A 15 11.46 -9.19 -4.88
C GLY A 15 12.11 -9.42 -6.24
N ASN A 16 13.43 -9.18 -6.34
CA ASN A 16 14.25 -9.54 -7.50
C ASN A 16 15.74 -9.47 -7.17
N LYS A 17 16.52 -10.45 -7.65
CA LYS A 17 17.99 -10.51 -7.54
C LYS A 17 18.71 -9.28 -8.13
N ARG A 18 18.07 -8.51 -9.02
CA ARG A 18 18.63 -7.27 -9.58
C ARG A 18 18.73 -6.13 -8.56
N TYR A 19 17.95 -6.20 -7.48
CA TYR A 19 17.99 -5.20 -6.41
C TYR A 19 19.14 -5.49 -5.44
N LYS A 20 19.77 -4.43 -4.91
CA LYS A 20 20.96 -4.55 -4.04
C LYS A 20 20.74 -5.43 -2.80
N SER A 21 19.52 -5.42 -2.25
CA SER A 21 19.10 -6.24 -1.11
C SER A 21 18.19 -7.42 -1.50
N GLY A 22 18.01 -7.66 -2.80
CA GLY A 22 17.00 -8.58 -3.32
C GLY A 22 15.56 -8.04 -3.27
N LEU A 23 15.33 -6.86 -2.67
CA LEU A 23 14.01 -6.27 -2.44
C LEU A 23 13.98 -4.80 -2.83
N LYS A 24 12.80 -4.31 -3.23
CA LYS A 24 12.53 -2.89 -3.48
C LYS A 24 11.16 -2.51 -2.97
N ASN A 25 11.12 -1.55 -2.04
CA ASN A 25 9.87 -0.99 -1.53
C ASN A 25 9.41 0.20 -2.40
N LYS A 26 8.11 0.29 -2.66
CA LYS A 26 7.52 1.44 -3.34
C LYS A 26 6.14 1.75 -2.78
N THR A 27 5.96 3.01 -2.40
CA THR A 27 4.70 3.51 -1.85
C THR A 27 3.92 4.29 -2.91
N TYR A 28 2.63 4.00 -3.01
CA TYR A 28 1.69 4.65 -3.88
C TYR A 28 0.67 5.40 -3.01
N ALA A 29 0.66 6.73 -3.13
CA ALA A 29 -0.25 7.59 -2.39
C ALA A 29 -1.63 7.70 -3.08
N ASN A 30 -2.60 8.28 -2.38
CA ASN A 30 -3.96 8.54 -2.88
C ASN A 30 -4.69 7.29 -3.37
N VAL A 31 -4.48 6.18 -2.66
CA VAL A 31 -5.23 4.95 -2.90
C VAL A 31 -6.67 5.18 -2.46
N ASP A 32 -7.62 4.67 -3.24
CA ASP A 32 -9.05 4.71 -2.89
C ASP A 32 -9.27 4.15 -1.47
N LYS A 33 -10.00 4.88 -0.64
CA LYS A 33 -10.25 4.55 0.78
C LYS A 33 -11.08 3.27 0.93
N ASP A 34 -11.87 2.92 -0.09
CA ASP A 34 -12.72 1.73 -0.11
C ASP A 34 -12.06 0.54 -0.85
N ALA A 35 -10.78 0.66 -1.22
CA ALA A 35 -10.04 -0.42 -1.87
C ALA A 35 -9.97 -1.67 -0.99
N SER A 36 -10.38 -2.82 -1.54
CA SER A 36 -10.26 -4.11 -0.87
C SER A 36 -8.81 -4.62 -0.88
N ALA A 37 -8.48 -5.46 0.10
CA ALA A 37 -7.15 -6.09 0.17
C ALA A 37 -6.84 -6.90 -1.10
N ASP A 38 -7.80 -7.67 -1.61
CA ASP A 38 -7.63 -8.47 -2.84
C ASP A 38 -7.32 -7.59 -4.05
N ALA A 39 -8.02 -6.45 -4.21
CA ALA A 39 -7.77 -5.54 -5.32
C ALA A 39 -6.35 -4.96 -5.25
N LEU A 40 -5.88 -4.58 -4.05
CA LEU A 40 -4.52 -4.07 -3.86
C LEU A 40 -3.46 -5.13 -4.17
N ILE A 41 -3.69 -6.38 -3.76
CA ILE A 41 -2.80 -7.51 -4.06
C ILE A 41 -2.74 -7.75 -5.58
N VAL A 42 -3.88 -7.78 -6.27
CA VAL A 42 -3.93 -7.97 -7.73
C VAL A 42 -3.17 -6.86 -8.45
N VAL A 43 -3.31 -5.61 -8.03
CA VAL A 43 -2.55 -4.49 -8.60
C VAL A 43 -1.05 -4.66 -8.33
N GLY A 44 -0.66 -5.01 -7.11
CA GLY A 44 0.74 -5.29 -6.77
C GLY A 44 1.35 -6.40 -7.63
N GLN A 45 0.60 -7.49 -7.84
CA GLN A 45 1.02 -8.62 -8.66
C GLN A 45 1.16 -8.23 -10.14
N ALA A 46 0.20 -7.46 -10.67
CA ALA A 46 0.27 -6.97 -12.04
C ALA A 46 1.50 -6.06 -12.24
N ILE A 47 1.76 -5.15 -11.31
CA ILE A 47 2.94 -4.27 -11.32
C ILE A 47 4.24 -5.07 -11.24
N ALA A 48 4.29 -6.10 -10.39
CA ALA A 48 5.45 -6.98 -10.27
C ALA A 48 5.70 -7.77 -11.56
N GLY A 49 4.65 -8.34 -12.15
CA GLY A 49 4.72 -9.09 -13.42
C GLY A 49 5.23 -8.26 -14.59
N LEU A 50 4.79 -6.99 -14.72
CA LEU A 50 5.31 -6.07 -15.74
C LEU A 50 6.81 -5.76 -15.58
N GLN A 51 7.34 -5.98 -14.39
CA GLN A 51 8.72 -5.69 -14.03
C GLN A 51 9.60 -6.95 -13.96
N ASP A 52 9.04 -8.14 -14.20
CA ASP A 52 9.70 -9.43 -13.95
C ASP A 52 10.17 -9.58 -12.49
N ASP A 53 9.37 -9.05 -11.56
CA ASP A 53 9.58 -9.14 -10.10
C ASP A 53 8.53 -10.06 -9.46
N SER A 54 8.81 -10.54 -8.25
CA SER A 54 7.79 -11.09 -7.34
C SER A 54 7.17 -9.98 -6.48
N LEU A 55 5.91 -10.14 -6.08
CA LEU A 55 5.31 -9.34 -5.02
C LEU A 55 5.52 -10.06 -3.69
N ASP A 56 6.43 -9.55 -2.86
CA ASP A 56 6.83 -10.19 -1.61
C ASP A 56 6.02 -9.70 -0.40
N ASP A 57 5.57 -8.44 -0.41
CA ASP A 57 4.73 -7.89 0.65
C ASP A 57 3.82 -6.75 0.15
N THR A 58 2.72 -6.52 0.86
CA THR A 58 1.74 -5.45 0.60
C THR A 58 1.21 -4.88 1.91
N ILE A 59 1.46 -3.60 2.15
CA ILE A 59 1.07 -2.91 3.39
C ILE A 59 0.13 -1.76 3.05
N LEU A 60 -1.08 -1.78 3.62
CA LEU A 60 -2.01 -0.65 3.59
C LEU A 60 -1.66 0.33 4.70
N ILE A 61 -1.44 1.59 4.33
CA ILE A 61 -1.11 2.67 5.26
C ILE A 61 -2.26 3.67 5.27
N GLN A 62 -2.91 3.81 6.44
CA GLN A 62 -4.03 4.71 6.65
C GLN A 62 -3.65 5.82 7.64
N ARG A 63 -3.74 7.07 7.19
CA ARG A 63 -3.58 8.22 8.08
C ARG A 63 -4.96 8.65 8.58
N ARG A 64 -5.13 8.66 9.90
CA ARG A 64 -6.37 9.09 10.55
C ARG A 64 -6.14 10.30 11.43
N ARG A 65 -6.99 11.31 11.28
CA ARG A 65 -7.03 12.46 12.18
C ARG A 65 -7.82 12.08 13.43
N VAL A 66 -7.32 12.48 14.60
CA VAL A 66 -8.06 12.41 15.86
C VAL A 66 -8.99 13.62 15.92
N VAL A 67 -10.29 13.38 16.01
CA VAL A 67 -11.32 14.43 16.15
C VAL A 67 -11.98 14.31 17.53
N GLU A 68 -12.11 15.45 18.20
CA GLU A 68 -12.91 15.57 19.41
C GLU A 68 -14.39 15.40 19.05
N SER A 69 -15.12 14.65 19.88
CA SER A 69 -16.57 14.58 19.72
C SER A 69 -17.13 15.95 20.07
N ALA A 70 -17.70 16.68 19.10
CA ALA A 70 -18.50 17.85 19.41
C ALA A 70 -19.67 17.41 20.33
N GLU A 71 -19.82 18.10 21.47
CA GLU A 71 -20.97 18.00 22.38
C GLU A 71 -22.29 18.36 21.69
#